data_AF-A0A2D6XFV0-F1
#
_entry.id   AF-A0A2D6XFV0-F1
#
_cell.length_a   1.000
_cell.length_b   1.000
_cell.length_c   1.000
_cell.angle_alpha   90.00
_cell.angle_beta   90.00
_cell.angle_gamma   90.00
#
_symmetry.space_group_name_H-M   'P 1'
#
loop_
_entity.id
_entity.type
_entity.pdbx_description
1 polymer ?
#
loop_
_entity_poly.entity_id
_entity_poly.type
_entity_poly.pdbx_seq_one_letter_code
_entity_poly.pdbx_strand_id
1 'polypeptide(L)'
;MTEENTITEEELHTNEVLAMPVFPDSELKEYLIEYVGKKFDQEEVTVHMVAEALAVDFPEFLFAFAEENFLRGYQQGLDDATTLHTSTPQTTS
;
A
#
# COMPACT_ATOMS: atom_id res chain seq x y z
N MET A 1 -13.56 -28.54 6.09
CA MET A 1 -14.31 -27.28 6.22
C MET A 1 -13.26 -26.23 6.51
N THR A 2 -13.06 -25.28 5.61
CA THR A 2 -12.17 -24.14 5.84
C THR A 2 -12.95 -23.15 6.70
N GLU A 3 -12.43 -22.84 7.89
CA GLU A 3 -13.00 -21.82 8.74
C GLU A 3 -12.77 -20.46 8.08
N GLU A 4 -13.86 -19.82 7.65
CA GLU A 4 -13.84 -18.49 7.06
C GLU A 4 -13.79 -17.48 8.20
N ASN A 5 -12.60 -16.90 8.44
CA ASN A 5 -12.40 -15.96 9.54
C ASN A 5 -13.06 -14.62 9.16
N THR A 6 -14.15 -14.25 9.84
CA THR A 6 -14.86 -12.98 9.60
C THR A 6 -14.20 -11.89 10.45
N ILE A 7 -13.56 -10.91 9.80
CA ILE A 7 -13.01 -9.71 10.45
C ILE A 7 -14.02 -8.56 10.38
N THR A 8 -13.99 -7.65 11.36
CA THR A 8 -14.83 -6.45 11.39
C THR A 8 -14.35 -5.39 10.38
N GLU A 9 -15.23 -4.46 10.00
CA GLU A 9 -14.86 -3.30 9.15
C GLU A 9 -13.78 -2.43 9.80
N GLU A 10 -13.80 -2.31 11.12
CA GLU A 10 -12.78 -1.58 11.90
C GLU A 10 -11.41 -2.29 11.84
N GLU A 11 -11.38 -3.61 11.95
CA GLU A 11 -10.17 -4.43 11.75
C GLU A 11 -9.69 -4.39 10.31
N LEU A 12 -10.60 -4.33 9.32
CA LEU A 12 -10.24 -4.16 7.90
C LEU A 12 -9.53 -2.83 7.64
N HIS A 13 -9.85 -1.78 8.41
CA HIS A 13 -9.21 -0.47 8.31
C HIS A 13 -7.87 -0.38 9.06
N THR A 14 -7.49 -1.40 9.84
CA THR A 14 -6.14 -1.49 10.38
C THR A 14 -5.18 -2.03 9.32
N ASN A 15 -4.33 -1.15 8.79
CA ASN A 15 -3.33 -1.56 7.82
C ASN A 15 -2.12 -2.16 8.55
N GLU A 16 -2.08 -3.49 8.66
CA GLU A 16 -0.99 -4.24 9.30
C GLU A 16 0.39 -3.84 8.75
N VAL A 17 0.47 -3.47 7.48
CA VAL A 17 1.72 -3.05 6.82
C VAL A 17 2.25 -1.74 7.41
N LEU A 18 1.37 -0.82 7.81
CA LEU A 18 1.80 0.46 8.38
C LEU A 18 2.48 0.28 9.75
N ALA A 19 2.06 -0.73 10.52
CA ALA A 19 2.65 -1.05 11.81
C ALA A 19 3.98 -1.82 11.69
N MET A 20 4.35 -2.30 10.50
CA MET A 20 5.57 -3.08 10.32
C MET A 20 6.82 -2.25 10.61
N PRO A 21 7.80 -2.80 11.35
CA PRO A 21 9.10 -2.18 11.49
C PRO A 21 9.87 -2.21 10.18
N VAL A 22 10.64 -1.15 9.92
CA VAL A 22 11.49 -1.03 8.74
C VAL A 22 12.90 -1.47 9.11
N PHE A 23 13.40 -2.51 8.44
CA PHE A 23 14.75 -3.02 8.66
C PHE A 23 15.76 -2.41 7.67
N PRO A 24 17.01 -2.16 8.10
CA PRO A 24 18.07 -1.58 7.25
C PRO A 24 18.69 -2.64 6.33
N ASP A 25 17.92 -3.16 5.37
CA ASP A 25 18.39 -4.16 4.39
C ASP A 25 18.88 -3.55 3.06
N SER A 26 18.87 -2.22 2.96
CA SER A 26 19.32 -1.46 1.79
C SER A 26 19.73 -0.05 2.18
N GLU A 27 20.62 0.54 1.39
CA GLU A 27 21.16 1.89 1.62
C GLU A 27 20.04 2.95 1.74
N LEU A 28 19.02 2.89 0.88
CA LEU A 28 17.88 3.80 0.95
C LEU A 28 17.09 3.65 2.25
N LYS A 29 16.89 2.41 2.73
CA LYS A 29 16.19 2.18 3.99
C LYS A 29 17.00 2.67 5.18
N GLU A 30 18.32 2.50 5.18
CA GLU A 30 19.20 3.07 6.21
C GLU A 30 19.04 4.59 6.31
N TYR A 31 19.11 5.30 5.17
CA TYR A 31 18.90 6.76 5.17
C TYR A 31 17.53 7.16 5.70
N LEU A 32 16.47 6.45 5.29
CA LEU A 32 15.12 6.73 5.76
C LEU A 32 14.96 6.45 7.26
N ILE A 33 15.45 5.32 7.76
CA ILE A 33 15.39 4.96 9.18
C ILE A 33 16.13 6.01 10.00
N GLU A 34 17.34 6.40 9.61
CA GLU A 34 18.09 7.42 10.35
C GLU A 34 17.39 8.78 10.35
N TYR A 35 16.89 9.21 9.19
CA TYR A 35 16.20 10.50 9.06
C TYR A 35 14.92 10.53 9.90
N VAL A 36 14.08 9.51 9.75
CA VAL A 36 12.77 9.39 10.40
C VAL A 36 12.94 9.17 11.90
N GLY A 37 13.85 8.29 12.32
CA GLY A 37 14.15 8.06 13.73
C GLY A 37 14.60 9.33 14.45
N LYS A 38 15.46 10.14 13.81
CA LYS A 38 15.84 11.47 14.32
C LYS A 38 14.67 12.44 14.36
N LYS A 39 13.79 12.43 13.35
CA LYS A 39 12.64 13.35 13.26
C LYS A 39 11.60 13.10 14.37
N PHE A 40 11.35 11.83 14.70
CA PHE A 40 10.35 11.43 15.68
C PHE A 40 10.91 11.07 17.06
N ASP A 41 12.24 11.16 17.24
CA ASP A 41 12.94 10.75 18.47
C ASP A 41 12.61 9.29 18.87
N GLN A 42 12.77 8.38 17.91
CA GLN A 42 12.47 6.96 18.06
C GLN A 42 13.63 6.10 17.52
N GLU A 43 13.97 5.03 18.23
CA GLU A 43 14.95 4.04 17.76
C GLU A 43 14.36 3.09 16.72
N GLU A 44 13.12 2.64 16.94
CA GLU A 44 12.42 1.73 16.04
C GLU A 44 11.49 2.52 15.11
N VAL A 45 11.76 2.44 13.80
CA VAL A 45 10.99 3.14 12.77
C VAL A 45 10.00 2.18 12.11
N THR A 46 8.73 2.60 12.03
CA THR A 46 7.66 1.86 11.33
C THR A 46 7.39 2.45 9.94
N VAL A 47 6.72 1.67 9.09
CA VAL A 47 6.27 2.14 7.77
C VAL A 47 5.37 3.36 7.89
N HIS A 48 4.52 3.42 8.92
CA HIS A 48 3.69 4.60 9.21
C HIS A 48 4.52 5.88 9.38
N MET A 49 5.58 5.82 10.19
CA MET A 49 6.43 6.98 10.46
C MET A 49 7.17 7.45 9.21
N VAL A 50 7.59 6.52 8.34
CA VAL A 50 8.19 6.86 7.05
C VAL A 50 7.17 7.56 6.15
N ALA A 51 5.95 7.02 6.05
CA ALA A 51 4.88 7.62 5.26
C ALA A 51 4.54 9.03 5.77
N GLU A 52 4.45 9.22 7.08
CA GLU A 52 4.20 10.53 7.71
C GLU A 52 5.32 11.52 7.43
N ALA A 53 6.59 11.12 7.57
CA ALA A 53 7.73 11.97 7.23
C ALA A 53 7.71 12.40 5.76
N LEU A 54 7.48 11.46 4.83
CA LEU A 54 7.40 11.77 3.41
C LEU A 54 6.20 12.65 3.06
N ALA A 55 5.06 12.48 3.75
CA ALA A 55 3.90 13.34 3.54
C ALA A 55 4.17 14.80 3.92
N VAL A 56 4.98 15.02 4.96
CA VAL A 56 5.33 16.37 5.44
C VAL A 56 6.49 16.96 4.64
N ASP A 57 7.54 16.18 4.39
CA ASP A 57 8.82 16.69 3.89
C ASP A 57 9.01 16.50 2.38
N PHE A 58 8.25 15.60 1.75
CA PHE A 58 8.29 15.35 0.31
C PHE A 58 6.89 15.12 -0.30
N PRO A 59 5.94 16.05 -0.08
CA PRO A 59 4.53 15.87 -0.44
C PRO A 59 4.30 15.65 -1.93
N GLU A 60 5.05 16.31 -2.81
CA GLU A 60 4.92 16.18 -4.26
C GLU A 60 5.21 14.75 -4.76
N PHE A 61 6.15 14.05 -4.13
CA PHE A 61 6.44 12.65 -4.47
C PHE A 61 5.35 11.73 -3.97
N LEU A 62 4.92 11.90 -2.71
CA LEU A 62 3.89 11.04 -2.12
C LEU A 62 2.53 11.22 -2.84
N PHE A 63 2.16 12.45 -3.18
CA PHE A 63 0.94 12.73 -3.94
C PHE A 63 1.00 12.15 -5.35
N ALA A 64 2.09 12.36 -6.09
CA ALA A 64 2.23 11.78 -7.42
C ALA A 64 2.15 10.24 -7.39
N PHE A 65 2.77 9.61 -6.39
CA PHE A 65 2.69 8.16 -6.21
C PHE A 65 1.27 7.68 -5.89
N ALA A 66 0.54 8.38 -5.01
CA ALA A 66 -0.84 8.04 -4.67
C ALA A 66 -1.80 8.21 -5.85
N GLU A 67 -1.70 9.32 -6.59
CA GLU A 67 -2.53 9.61 -7.76
C GLU A 67 -2.33 8.56 -8.87
N GLU A 68 -1.07 8.22 -9.16
CA GLU A 68 -0.75 7.23 -10.18
C GLU A 68 -1.29 5.84 -9.82
N ASN A 69 -1.17 5.43 -8.54
CA ASN A 69 -1.75 4.17 -8.07
C ASN A 69 -3.28 4.18 -8.15
N PHE A 70 -3.93 5.29 -7.81
CA PHE A 70 -5.38 5.44 -7.92
C PHE A 70 -5.85 5.31 -9.37
N LEU A 71 -5.21 6.03 -10.31
CA LEU A 71 -5.56 5.98 -11.73
C LEU A 71 -5.35 4.58 -12.32
N ARG A 72 -4.25 3.90 -11.97
CA ARG A 72 -3.98 2.52 -12.41
C ARG A 72 -5.01 1.53 -11.87
N GLY A 73 -5.40 1.66 -10.60
CA GLY A 73 -6.45 0.83 -10.01
C GLY A 73 -7.79 0.98 -10.73
N TYR A 74 -8.16 2.21 -11.11
CA TYR A 74 -9.35 2.46 -11.93
C TYR A 74 -9.25 1.83 -13.32
N GLN A 75 -8.12 2.02 -14.00
CA GLN A 75 -7.91 1.43 -15.33
C GLN A 75 -8.02 -0.10 -15.28
N GLN A 76 -7.38 -0.75 -14.30
CA GLN A 76 -7.47 -2.19 -14.11
C GLN A 76 -8.92 -2.65 -13.86
N GLY A 77 -9.68 -1.94 -13.03
CA GLY A 77 -11.09 -2.27 -12.78
C GLY A 77 -11.96 -2.17 -14.05
N LEU A 78 -11.70 -1.18 -14.92
CA LEU A 78 -12.38 -1.07 -16.21
C LEU A 78 -11.98 -2.20 -17.18
N ASP A 79 -10.70 -2.55 -17.23
CA ASP A 79 -10.20 -3.63 -18.07
C ASP A 79 -10.76 -4.99 -17.64
N ASP A 80 -10.86 -5.23 -16.34
CA ASP A 80 -11.50 -6.44 -15.79
C ASP A 80 -12.98 -6.50 -16.18
N ALA A 81 -13.73 -5.40 -16.02
CA ALA A 81 -15.14 -5.32 -16.40
C ALA A 81 -15.38 -5.55 -17.91
N THR A 82 -14.54 -4.98 -18.77
CA THR A 82 -14.65 -5.18 -20.23
C THR A 82 -14.30 -6.61 -20.65
N THR A 83 -13.33 -7.23 -19.98
CA THR A 83 -12.95 -8.62 -20.23
C THR A 83 -14.04 -9.60 -19.75
N LEU A 84 -14.72 -9.31 -18.64
CA LEU A 84 -15.88 -10.07 -18.15
C LEU A 84 -17.06 -10.08 -19.15
N HIS A 85 -17.28 -8.99 -19.89
CA HIS A 85 -18.38 -8.91 -20.85
C HIS A 85 -18.10 -9.53 -22.23
N THR A 86 -16.85 -9.87 -22.56
CA THR A 86 -16.48 -10.42 -23.87
C THR A 86 -16.34 -11.94 -23.90
N SER A 87 -16.36 -12.60 -22.74
CA SER A 87 -16.34 -14.05 -22.59
C SER A 87 -17.75 -14.65 -22.65
N THR A 88 -18.43 -14.48 -23.79
CA THR A 88 -19.62 -15.30 -24.12
C THR A 88 -19.14 -16.74 -24.36
N PRO A 89 -19.77 -17.79 -23.80
CA PRO A 89 -19.24 -19.15 -23.88
C PRO A 89 -19.16 -19.63 -25.32
N GLN A 90 -17.96 -20.07 -25.75
CA GLN A 90 -17.85 -20.88 -26.95
C GLN A 90 -18.70 -22.14 -26.75
N THR A 91 -19.83 -22.19 -27.45
CA THR A 91 -20.62 -23.40 -27.56
C THR A 91 -19.79 -24.40 -28.37
N THR A 92 -19.15 -25.33 -27.70
CA THR A 92 -18.53 -26.51 -28.30
C THR A 92 -19.57 -27.23 -29.16
N SER A 93 -19.34 -27.29 -30.47
CA SER A 93 -20.01 -28.18 -31.42
C SER A 93 -19.09 -29.34 -31.80
#